data_AF-V6TVT8-F1
#
_entry.id   AF-V6TVT8-F1
#
_cell.length_a   1.000
_cell.length_b   1.000
_cell.length_c   1.000
_cell.angle_alpha   90.00
_cell.angle_beta   90.00
_cell.angle_gamma   90.00
#
_symmetry.space_group_name_H-M   'P 1'
#
loop_
_entity.id
_entity.type
_entity.pdbx_description
1 polymer ?
#
loop_
_entity_poly.entity_id
_entity_poly.type
_entity_poly.pdbx_seq_one_letter_code
_entity_poly.pdbx_strand_id
1 'polypeptide(L)'
;MVRCFGACWPRAVRMQNDKEKNLKIAKRMEQAASRILKEGGSQERGDDARLSTLVGAIAISDMVKTTMGPKGMDKILQSVSGGMNITNDGATILKSVVVDNPAARVLIDISRVQDETVGDGTTSVCVLAGEILRQAQQLLAKRMHPMTIIEGFRAATDVALKTLESIAVDHRQDATAFHTDLLNIARTTLSSKILTSVQEHFAKMAVKCVLNLEGDTNLKNVQIIKKPGGTLLDSYVDDGFLPRQAYRSLLPQGNI
;
A
#
# COMPACT_ATOMS: atom_id res chain seq x y z
N MET A 1 73.07 -29.99 12.14
CA MET A 1 71.60 -29.93 12.31
C MET A 1 71.01 -29.24 11.08
N VAL A 2 70.78 -29.99 10.00
CA VAL A 2 70.27 -29.45 8.72
C VAL A 2 68.76 -29.60 8.74
N ARG A 3 68.02 -28.48 8.86
CA ARG A 3 66.55 -28.48 8.79
C ARG A 3 66.13 -28.37 7.32
N CYS A 4 65.46 -29.40 6.82
CA CYS A 4 64.80 -29.44 5.52
C CYS A 4 63.68 -28.38 5.46
N PHE A 5 63.86 -27.36 4.60
CA PHE A 5 62.79 -26.53 4.08
C PHE A 5 62.39 -27.11 2.71
N GLY A 6 61.17 -27.63 2.58
CA GLY A 6 60.67 -28.02 1.26
C GLY A 6 59.51 -28.99 1.29
N ALA A 7 58.28 -28.49 1.46
CA ALA A 7 57.04 -29.13 0.99
C ALA A 7 55.80 -28.28 1.35
N CYS A 8 55.63 -27.09 0.80
CA CYS A 8 54.32 -26.37 0.88
C CYS A 8 53.95 -25.61 -0.41
N TRP A 9 54.88 -25.50 -1.36
CA TRP A 9 54.68 -24.70 -2.58
C TRP A 9 53.65 -25.29 -3.58
N PRO A 10 53.55 -26.62 -3.80
CA PRO A 10 52.68 -27.15 -4.85
C PRO A 10 51.17 -26.95 -4.60
N ARG A 11 50.75 -26.84 -3.33
CA ARG A 11 49.33 -26.76 -2.96
C ARG A 11 48.79 -25.34 -3.07
N ALA A 12 49.58 -24.33 -2.72
CA ALA A 12 49.23 -22.92 -2.85
C ALA A 12 49.13 -22.49 -4.33
N VAL A 13 50.07 -22.94 -5.17
CA VAL A 13 50.05 -22.67 -6.63
C VAL A 13 48.84 -23.34 -7.30
N ARG A 14 48.49 -24.56 -6.87
CA ARG A 14 47.29 -25.27 -7.38
C ARG A 14 46.00 -24.54 -6.99
N MET A 15 45.89 -24.05 -5.76
CA MET A 15 44.74 -23.24 -5.30
C MET A 15 44.64 -21.88 -6.01
N GLN A 16 45.76 -21.21 -6.31
CA GLN A 16 45.74 -19.98 -7.11
C GLN A 16 45.31 -20.25 -8.55
N ASN A 17 45.82 -21.31 -9.17
CA ASN A 17 45.41 -21.72 -10.52
C ASN A 17 43.93 -22.13 -10.59
N ASP A 18 43.39 -22.79 -9.55
CA ASP A 18 41.97 -23.15 -9.48
C ASP A 18 41.07 -21.91 -9.27
N LYS A 19 41.52 -20.93 -8.47
CA LYS A 19 40.82 -19.64 -8.33
C LYS A 19 40.81 -18.84 -9.64
N GLU A 20 41.94 -18.78 -10.34
CA GLU A 20 42.00 -18.12 -11.65
C GLU A 20 41.20 -18.85 -12.72
N LYS A 21 41.18 -20.19 -12.71
CA LYS A 21 40.30 -20.98 -13.58
C LYS A 21 38.84 -20.70 -13.31
N ASN A 22 38.41 -20.70 -12.05
CA ASN A 22 37.03 -20.43 -11.67
C ASN A 22 36.62 -18.99 -12.01
N LEU A 23 37.51 -18.02 -11.86
CA LEU A 23 37.28 -16.64 -12.27
C LEU A 23 37.17 -16.50 -13.80
N LYS A 24 38.00 -17.22 -14.56
CA LYS A 24 37.91 -17.28 -16.03
C LYS A 24 36.64 -17.97 -16.51
N ILE A 25 36.18 -19.01 -15.81
CA ILE A 25 34.93 -19.71 -16.10
C ILE A 25 33.73 -18.80 -15.79
N ALA A 26 33.72 -18.11 -14.64
CA ALA A 26 32.69 -17.13 -14.30
C ALA A 26 32.59 -16.01 -15.33
N LYS A 27 33.73 -15.41 -15.72
CA LYS A 27 33.79 -14.38 -16.77
C LYS A 27 33.33 -14.90 -18.14
N ARG A 28 33.62 -16.17 -18.48
CA ARG A 28 33.14 -16.81 -19.72
C ARG A 28 31.64 -17.08 -19.69
N MET A 29 31.06 -17.43 -18.53
CA MET A 29 29.62 -17.61 -18.38
C MET A 29 28.86 -16.27 -18.46
N GLU A 30 29.43 -15.22 -17.89
CA GLU A 30 28.92 -13.85 -18.00
C GLU A 30 28.96 -13.35 -19.46
N GLN A 31 30.07 -13.59 -20.17
CA GLN A 31 30.21 -13.29 -21.60
C GLN A 31 29.38 -14.20 -22.52
N ALA A 32 28.99 -15.39 -22.08
CA ALA A 32 28.09 -16.26 -22.84
C ALA A 32 26.63 -15.83 -22.68
N ALA A 33 26.25 -15.30 -21.51
CA ALA A 33 24.92 -14.73 -21.28
C ALA A 33 24.68 -13.47 -22.14
N SER A 34 25.71 -12.65 -22.37
CA SER A 34 25.62 -11.46 -23.21
C SER A 34 25.43 -11.74 -24.72
N ARG A 35 25.61 -12.99 -25.18
CA ARG A 35 25.37 -13.36 -26.60
C ARG A 35 23.91 -13.71 -26.92
N ILE A 36 23.07 -13.97 -25.92
CA ILE A 36 21.64 -14.29 -26.10
C ILE A 36 20.79 -13.02 -25.99
N LEU A 37 21.26 -12.02 -25.25
CA LEU A 37 20.56 -10.77 -24.99
C LEU A 37 21.01 -9.69 -25.97
N LYS A 38 20.11 -8.76 -26.30
CA LYS A 38 20.48 -7.53 -27.03
C LYS A 38 21.46 -6.72 -26.18
N GLU A 39 22.35 -5.95 -26.84
CA GLU A 39 23.29 -5.06 -26.15
C GLU A 39 22.55 -4.14 -25.16
N GLY A 40 22.99 -4.17 -23.90
CA GLY A 40 22.36 -3.43 -22.79
C GLY A 40 21.30 -4.20 -22.00
N GLY A 41 20.94 -5.43 -22.38
CA GLY A 41 20.02 -6.28 -21.61
C GLY A 41 20.69 -6.93 -20.40
N SER A 42 20.15 -6.69 -19.20
CA SER A 42 20.48 -7.45 -18.00
C SER A 42 19.55 -8.64 -17.82
N GLN A 43 20.05 -9.74 -17.25
CA GLN A 43 19.23 -10.90 -16.91
C GLN A 43 19.57 -11.40 -15.51
N GLU A 44 18.58 -11.36 -14.63
CA GLU A 44 18.63 -12.05 -13.34
C GLU A 44 18.06 -13.48 -13.52
N ARG A 45 18.68 -14.48 -12.89
CA ARG A 45 18.24 -15.89 -12.97
C ARG A 45 18.10 -16.51 -11.59
N GLY A 46 17.24 -17.52 -11.50
CA GLY A 46 17.15 -18.40 -10.34
C GLY A 46 16.66 -17.69 -9.09
N ASP A 47 17.33 -17.95 -7.97
CA ASP A 47 16.94 -17.47 -6.64
C ASP A 47 17.14 -15.95 -6.52
N ASP A 48 18.18 -15.40 -7.14
CA ASP A 48 18.53 -13.98 -7.08
C ASP A 48 17.44 -13.10 -7.71
N ALA A 49 16.89 -13.51 -8.87
CA ALA A 49 15.77 -12.80 -9.52
C ALA A 49 14.53 -12.73 -8.63
N ARG A 50 14.25 -13.82 -7.89
CA ARG A 50 13.10 -13.87 -6.97
C ARG A 50 13.33 -12.98 -5.77
N LEU A 51 14.54 -13.01 -5.21
CA LEU A 51 14.91 -12.18 -4.07
C LEU A 51 14.88 -10.68 -4.42
N SER A 52 15.46 -10.28 -5.56
CA SER A 52 15.43 -8.90 -6.06
C SER A 52 13.99 -8.37 -6.20
N THR A 53 13.12 -9.20 -6.78
CA THR A 53 11.70 -8.86 -6.95
C THR A 53 10.98 -8.70 -5.60
N LEU A 54 11.17 -9.63 -4.67
CA LEU A 54 10.57 -9.60 -3.33
C LEU A 54 11.05 -8.40 -2.50
N VAL A 55 12.36 -8.13 -2.51
CA VAL A 55 12.96 -7.03 -1.75
C VAL A 55 12.39 -5.69 -2.19
N GLY A 56 12.20 -5.46 -3.49
CA GLY A 56 11.60 -4.21 -3.97
C GLY A 56 10.14 -4.03 -3.53
N ALA A 57 9.34 -5.10 -3.52
CA ALA A 57 7.97 -5.05 -3.03
C ALA A 57 7.93 -4.80 -1.50
N ILE A 58 8.80 -5.45 -0.74
CA ILE A 58 8.92 -5.26 0.71
C ILE A 58 9.36 -3.83 1.05
N ALA A 59 10.28 -3.25 0.29
CA ALA A 59 10.74 -1.87 0.49
C ALA A 59 9.60 -0.85 0.33
N ILE A 60 8.73 -1.04 -0.65
CA ILE A 60 7.54 -0.19 -0.86
C ILE A 60 6.54 -0.34 0.29
N SER A 61 6.32 -1.57 0.76
CA SER A 61 5.51 -1.83 1.95
C SER A 61 6.08 -1.11 3.19
N ASP A 62 7.40 -1.17 3.41
CA ASP A 62 8.05 -0.52 4.54
C ASP A 62 7.98 1.02 4.46
N MET A 63 7.96 1.58 3.25
CA MET A 63 7.76 3.02 3.03
C MET A 63 6.39 3.51 3.53
N VAL A 64 5.32 2.76 3.22
CA VAL A 64 3.95 3.12 3.62
C VAL A 64 3.63 2.70 5.06
N LYS A 65 4.37 1.75 5.64
CA LYS A 65 4.15 1.27 7.01
C LYS A 65 4.10 2.38 8.06
N THR A 66 4.91 3.44 7.89
CA THR A 66 4.96 4.56 8.85
C THR A 66 3.71 5.44 8.82
N THR A 67 2.84 5.31 7.81
CA THR A 67 1.60 6.07 7.67
C THR A 67 0.39 5.33 8.26
N MET A 68 0.62 4.11 8.76
CA MET A 68 -0.45 3.25 9.28
C MET A 68 -0.92 3.69 10.67
N GLY A 69 -2.24 3.80 10.83
CA GLY A 69 -2.91 4.06 12.11
C GLY A 69 -3.08 5.54 12.45
N PRO A 70 -3.78 5.85 13.57
CA PRO A 70 -4.09 7.23 13.98
C PRO A 70 -2.86 8.01 14.48
N LYS A 71 -1.75 7.31 14.74
CA LYS A 71 -0.44 7.91 15.07
C LYS A 71 0.57 7.76 13.91
N GLY A 72 0.07 7.53 12.70
CA GLY A 72 0.87 7.52 11.49
C GLY A 72 1.51 8.89 11.25
N MET A 73 2.63 8.90 10.53
CA MET A 73 3.31 10.12 10.15
C MET A 73 3.02 10.45 8.69
N ASP A 74 2.64 11.70 8.43
CA ASP A 74 2.46 12.20 7.07
C ASP A 74 3.76 12.18 6.27
N LYS A 75 3.63 12.01 4.96
CA LYS A 75 4.73 12.09 4.01
C LYS A 75 4.64 13.36 3.19
N ILE A 76 5.78 14.03 3.05
CA ILE A 76 5.95 15.15 2.14
C ILE A 76 6.40 14.56 0.79
N LEU A 77 5.53 14.69 -0.21
CA LEU A 77 5.77 14.27 -1.58
C LEU A 77 6.12 15.51 -2.40
N GLN A 78 7.33 15.54 -2.96
CA GLN A 78 7.77 16.60 -3.84
C GLN A 78 7.76 16.11 -5.28
N SER A 79 6.91 16.72 -6.10
CA SER A 79 6.90 16.48 -7.54
C SER A 79 8.11 17.16 -8.19
N VAL A 80 8.61 16.56 -9.27
CA VAL A 80 9.67 17.12 -10.12
C VAL A 80 9.26 18.48 -10.70
N SER A 81 7.95 18.71 -10.88
CA SER A 81 7.38 19.97 -11.35
C SER A 81 7.26 21.08 -10.29
N GLY A 82 7.75 20.84 -9.06
CA GLY A 82 7.76 21.84 -7.97
C GLY A 82 6.51 21.86 -7.08
N GLY A 83 5.55 20.95 -7.28
CA GLY A 83 4.41 20.78 -6.38
C GLY A 83 4.76 20.00 -5.12
N MET A 84 4.33 20.46 -3.95
CA MET A 84 4.49 19.77 -2.67
C MET A 84 3.12 19.31 -2.16
N ASN A 85 2.98 18.01 -1.91
CA ASN A 85 1.77 17.41 -1.33
C ASN A 85 2.13 16.73 -0.01
N ILE A 86 1.37 17.03 1.04
CA ILE A 86 1.51 16.39 2.35
C ILE A 86 0.32 15.46 2.53
N THR A 87 0.56 14.18 2.74
CA THR A 87 -0.52 13.20 2.89
C THR A 87 -0.11 11.99 3.73
N ASN A 88 -1.10 11.43 4.43
CA ASN A 88 -1.02 10.14 5.13
C ASN A 88 -1.54 8.97 4.27
N ASP A 89 -2.26 9.26 3.17
CA ASP A 89 -2.93 8.24 2.39
C ASP A 89 -1.95 7.40 1.57
N GLY A 90 -1.93 6.09 1.84
CA GLY A 90 -1.05 5.13 1.18
C GLY A 90 -1.25 5.09 -0.32
N ALA A 91 -2.49 5.18 -0.81
CA ALA A 91 -2.77 5.12 -2.25
C ALA A 91 -2.19 6.34 -2.98
N THR A 92 -2.35 7.55 -2.42
CA THR A 92 -1.77 8.79 -2.96
C THR A 92 -0.24 8.77 -2.94
N ILE A 93 0.37 8.25 -1.87
CA ILE A 93 1.82 8.08 -1.76
C ILE A 93 2.32 7.14 -2.86
N LEU A 94 1.72 5.96 -2.98
CA LEU A 94 2.11 4.94 -3.95
C LEU A 94 1.94 5.37 -5.40
N LYS A 95 0.89 6.15 -5.71
CA LYS A 95 0.68 6.73 -7.05
C LYS A 95 1.75 7.76 -7.43
N SER A 96 2.41 8.38 -6.44
CA SER A 96 3.41 9.42 -6.66
C SER A 96 4.83 8.90 -6.84
N VAL A 97 5.08 7.64 -6.45
CA VAL A 97 6.41 7.02 -6.55
C VAL A 97 6.55 6.33 -7.91
N VAL A 98 7.61 6.68 -8.64
CA VAL A 98 8.00 5.95 -9.86
C VAL A 98 8.77 4.70 -9.46
N VAL A 99 8.23 3.52 -9.78
CA VAL A 99 8.83 2.24 -9.40
C VAL A 99 9.08 1.37 -10.62
N ASP A 100 10.33 0.94 -10.80
CA ASP A 100 10.76 0.05 -11.89
C ASP A 100 10.57 -1.45 -11.56
N ASN A 101 10.34 -1.79 -10.28
CA ASN A 101 10.13 -3.17 -9.84
C ASN A 101 8.70 -3.65 -10.18
N PRO A 102 8.55 -4.79 -10.89
CA PRO A 102 7.24 -5.28 -11.32
C PRO A 102 6.34 -5.73 -10.16
N ALA A 103 6.89 -6.33 -9.10
CA ALA A 103 6.10 -6.75 -7.94
C ALA A 103 5.62 -5.56 -7.11
N ALA A 104 6.42 -4.51 -7.02
CA ALA A 104 5.98 -3.26 -6.42
C ALA A 104 4.84 -2.60 -7.20
N ARG A 105 4.85 -2.67 -8.54
CA ARG A 105 3.76 -2.18 -9.37
C ARG A 105 2.43 -2.89 -9.08
N VAL A 106 2.47 -4.20 -8.84
CA VAL A 106 1.29 -4.97 -8.39
C VAL A 106 0.78 -4.46 -7.04
N LEU A 107 1.65 -4.12 -6.09
CA LEU A 107 1.23 -3.53 -4.80
C LEU A 107 0.56 -2.16 -4.97
N ILE A 108 1.05 -1.32 -5.89
CA ILE A 108 0.45 -0.02 -6.21
C ILE A 108 -0.96 -0.23 -6.79
N ASP A 109 -1.12 -1.19 -7.70
CA ASP A 109 -2.42 -1.51 -8.30
C ASP A 109 -3.41 -2.06 -7.26
N ILE A 110 -2.96 -2.92 -6.34
CA ILE A 110 -3.80 -3.40 -5.22
C ILE A 110 -4.27 -2.23 -4.35
N SER A 111 -3.36 -1.30 -4.00
CA SER A 111 -3.72 -0.12 -3.21
C SER A 111 -4.75 0.76 -3.92
N ARG A 112 -4.60 0.94 -5.24
CA ARG A 112 -5.53 1.70 -6.06
C ARG A 112 -6.91 1.05 -6.12
N VAL A 113 -6.99 -0.26 -6.32
CA VAL A 113 -8.27 -0.97 -6.34
C VAL A 113 -8.96 -0.90 -4.97
N GLN A 114 -8.19 -1.00 -3.87
CA GLN A 114 -8.71 -0.86 -2.51
C GLN A 114 -9.29 0.54 -2.26
N ASP A 115 -8.60 1.58 -2.72
CA ASP A 115 -9.02 2.98 -2.65
C ASP A 115 -10.33 3.22 -3.46
N GLU A 116 -10.43 2.64 -4.66
CA GLU A 116 -11.60 2.79 -5.53
C GLU A 116 -12.84 2.01 -5.06
N THR A 117 -12.64 0.84 -4.43
CA THR A 117 -13.74 -0.07 -4.04
C THR A 117 -14.26 0.18 -2.64
N VAL A 118 -13.37 0.39 -1.66
CA VAL A 118 -13.72 0.56 -0.25
C VAL A 118 -13.39 1.97 0.25
N GLY A 119 -12.29 2.56 -0.24
CA GLY A 119 -11.83 3.89 0.20
C GLY A 119 -11.14 3.91 1.57
N ASP A 120 -10.90 2.74 2.17
CA ASP A 120 -10.15 2.54 3.41
C ASP A 120 -9.27 1.29 3.34
N GLY A 121 -8.27 1.21 4.22
CA GLY A 121 -7.34 0.08 4.30
C GLY A 121 -6.28 0.05 3.19
N THR A 122 -6.10 1.16 2.45
CA THR A 122 -5.12 1.29 1.36
C THR A 122 -3.68 1.03 1.81
N THR A 123 -3.32 1.50 3.02
CA THR A 123 -2.01 1.22 3.64
C THR A 123 -1.94 -0.21 4.19
N SER A 124 -3.01 -0.68 4.84
CA SER A 124 -3.04 -1.99 5.50
C SER A 124 -2.87 -3.14 4.52
N VAL A 125 -3.52 -3.07 3.35
CA VAL A 125 -3.41 -4.12 2.32
C VAL A 125 -1.97 -4.21 1.78
N CYS A 126 -1.30 -3.08 1.58
CA CYS A 126 0.08 -3.06 1.11
C CYS A 126 1.05 -3.61 2.16
N VAL A 127 0.87 -3.22 3.43
CA VAL A 127 1.70 -3.71 4.54
C VAL A 127 1.51 -5.21 4.76
N LEU A 128 0.25 -5.68 4.71
CA LEU A 128 -0.06 -7.10 4.84
C LEU A 128 0.56 -7.92 3.69
N ALA A 129 0.42 -7.45 2.45
CA ALA A 129 1.03 -8.11 1.30
C ALA A 129 2.56 -8.14 1.41
N GLY A 130 3.19 -7.03 1.82
CA GLY A 130 4.63 -6.97 2.05
C GLY A 130 5.10 -7.95 3.13
N GLU A 131 4.34 -8.11 4.22
CA GLU A 131 4.68 -9.05 5.28
C GLU A 131 4.48 -10.52 4.84
N ILE A 132 3.43 -10.83 4.08
CA ILE A 132 3.25 -12.16 3.46
C ILE A 132 4.45 -12.51 2.58
N LEU A 133 4.94 -11.57 1.76
CA LEU A 133 6.12 -11.76 0.92
C LEU A 133 7.40 -11.94 1.77
N ARG A 134 7.54 -11.22 2.89
CA ARG A 134 8.65 -11.38 3.84
C ARG A 134 8.65 -12.77 4.48
N GLN A 135 7.50 -13.27 4.90
CA GLN A 135 7.37 -14.63 5.43
C GLN A 135 7.63 -15.69 4.34
N ALA A 136 7.13 -15.48 3.13
CA ALA A 136 7.42 -16.34 1.98
C ALA A 136 8.92 -16.42 1.69
N GLN A 137 9.65 -15.30 1.79
CA GLN A 137 11.10 -15.26 1.63
C GLN A 137 11.82 -16.18 2.63
N GLN A 138 11.38 -16.20 3.90
CA GLN A 138 11.96 -17.08 4.92
C GLN A 138 11.70 -18.57 4.61
N LEU A 139 10.53 -18.89 4.09
CA LEU A 139 10.14 -20.24 3.67
C LEU A 139 10.94 -20.71 2.44
N LEU A 140 11.19 -19.81 1.49
CA LEU A 140 12.06 -20.07 0.34
C LEU A 140 13.51 -20.31 0.77
N ALA A 141 14.01 -19.56 1.75
CA ALA A 141 15.35 -19.76 2.31
C ALA A 141 15.52 -21.15 2.94
N LYS A 142 14.43 -21.74 3.46
CA LYS A 142 14.37 -23.13 3.95
C LYS A 142 14.24 -24.18 2.84
N ARG A 143 14.46 -23.79 1.57
CA ARG A 143 14.39 -24.66 0.38
C ARG A 143 12.99 -25.27 0.14
N MET A 144 11.92 -24.64 0.64
CA MET A 144 10.57 -25.08 0.28
C MET A 144 10.21 -24.65 -1.14
N HIS A 145 9.49 -25.51 -1.86
CA HIS A 145 9.04 -25.20 -3.21
C HIS A 145 7.97 -24.08 -3.18
N PRO A 146 8.06 -23.04 -4.04
CA PRO A 146 7.11 -21.93 -4.04
C PRO A 146 5.63 -22.35 -4.15
N MET A 147 5.35 -23.39 -4.93
CA MET A 147 3.98 -23.90 -5.11
C MET A 147 3.35 -24.35 -3.79
N THR A 148 4.11 -25.05 -2.93
CA THR A 148 3.63 -25.52 -1.63
C THR A 148 3.33 -24.35 -0.68
N ILE A 149 4.12 -23.28 -0.76
CA ILE A 149 3.88 -22.05 0.02
C ILE A 149 2.55 -21.40 -0.43
N ILE A 150 2.33 -21.30 -1.73
CA ILE A 150 1.11 -20.72 -2.31
C ILE A 150 -0.13 -21.53 -1.91
N GLU A 151 -0.05 -22.87 -2.00
CA GLU A 151 -1.14 -23.76 -1.57
C GLU A 151 -1.45 -23.58 -0.08
N GLY A 152 -0.42 -23.50 0.76
CA GLY A 152 -0.58 -23.23 2.19
C GLY A 152 -1.24 -21.89 2.49
N PHE A 153 -0.84 -20.82 1.79
CA PHE A 153 -1.47 -19.51 1.94
C PHE A 153 -2.91 -19.50 1.48
N ARG A 154 -3.26 -20.16 0.36
CA ARG A 154 -4.65 -20.27 -0.09
C ARG A 154 -5.53 -20.98 0.94
N ALA A 155 -5.07 -22.12 1.45
CA ALA A 155 -5.79 -22.85 2.49
C ALA A 155 -5.96 -22.01 3.78
N ALA A 156 -4.93 -21.25 4.16
CA ALA A 156 -5.00 -20.35 5.30
C ALA A 156 -5.99 -19.19 5.08
N THR A 157 -6.04 -18.62 3.87
CA THR A 157 -7.00 -17.58 3.50
C THR A 157 -8.43 -18.06 3.64
N ASP A 158 -8.75 -19.27 3.17
CA ASP A 158 -10.10 -19.83 3.26
C ASP A 158 -10.56 -19.99 4.72
N VAL A 159 -9.66 -20.43 5.61
CA VAL A 159 -9.94 -20.55 7.05
C VAL A 159 -10.10 -19.16 7.69
N ALA A 160 -9.25 -18.21 7.32
CA ALA A 160 -9.33 -16.84 7.83
C ALA A 160 -10.66 -16.17 7.46
N LEU A 161 -11.13 -16.32 6.21
CA LEU A 161 -12.41 -15.78 5.76
C LEU A 161 -13.59 -16.37 6.54
N LYS A 162 -13.65 -17.70 6.69
CA LYS A 162 -14.69 -18.36 7.51
C LYS A 162 -14.68 -17.88 8.96
N THR A 163 -13.49 -17.66 9.51
CA THR A 163 -13.34 -17.15 10.88
C THR A 163 -13.84 -15.71 10.98
N LEU A 164 -13.52 -14.85 10.01
CA LEU A 164 -14.03 -13.47 9.94
C LEU A 164 -15.56 -13.42 9.88
N GLU A 165 -16.19 -14.31 9.11
CA GLU A 165 -17.65 -14.43 9.07
C GLU A 165 -18.22 -14.85 10.43
N SER A 166 -17.56 -15.77 11.14
CA SER A 166 -18.03 -16.25 12.45
C SER A 166 -17.95 -15.22 13.58
N ILE A 167 -17.03 -14.26 13.48
CA ILE A 167 -16.85 -13.20 14.49
C ILE A 167 -17.60 -11.91 14.12
N ALA A 168 -18.18 -11.83 12.92
CA ALA A 168 -18.89 -10.64 12.46
C ALA A 168 -20.14 -10.42 13.32
N VAL A 169 -20.26 -9.22 13.88
CA VAL A 169 -21.41 -8.81 14.68
C VAL A 169 -22.38 -8.04 13.78
N ASP A 170 -23.64 -8.47 13.74
CA ASP A 170 -24.70 -7.85 12.93
C ASP A 170 -25.78 -7.25 13.84
N HIS A 171 -25.89 -5.92 13.83
CA HIS A 171 -26.92 -5.16 14.56
C HIS A 171 -27.98 -4.54 13.65
N ARG A 172 -28.13 -4.99 12.39
CA ARG A 172 -29.09 -4.40 11.42
C ARG A 172 -30.55 -4.35 11.91
N GLN A 173 -30.94 -5.25 12.81
CA GLN A 173 -32.32 -5.33 13.31
C GLN A 173 -32.61 -4.38 14.48
N ASP A 174 -31.58 -3.89 15.18
CA ASP A 174 -31.73 -2.94 16.28
C ASP A 174 -31.34 -1.53 15.81
N ALA A 175 -32.35 -0.67 15.62
CA ALA A 175 -32.14 0.69 15.13
C ALA A 175 -31.22 1.52 16.04
N THR A 176 -31.22 1.28 17.36
CA THR A 176 -30.42 2.06 18.31
C THR A 176 -28.96 1.63 18.31
N ALA A 177 -28.72 0.31 18.31
CA ALA A 177 -27.39 -0.25 18.16
C ALA A 177 -26.79 0.06 16.78
N PHE A 178 -27.59 -0.07 15.71
CA PHE A 178 -27.17 0.22 14.34
C PHE A 178 -26.73 1.67 14.16
N HIS A 179 -27.49 2.64 14.70
CA HIS A 179 -27.08 4.05 14.65
C HIS A 179 -25.76 4.30 15.40
N THR A 180 -25.57 3.61 16.53
CA THR A 180 -24.34 3.71 17.33
C THR A 180 -23.14 3.13 16.58
N ASP A 181 -23.33 2.01 15.88
CA ASP A 181 -22.31 1.40 15.04
C ASP A 181 -21.91 2.31 13.88
N LEU A 182 -22.86 2.94 13.19
CA LEU A 182 -22.57 3.88 12.11
C LEU A 182 -21.69 5.06 12.60
N LEU A 183 -22.00 5.61 13.77
CA LEU A 183 -21.17 6.67 14.36
C LEU A 183 -19.77 6.17 14.72
N ASN A 184 -19.65 4.97 15.28
CA ASN A 184 -18.36 4.38 15.65
C ASN A 184 -17.50 4.03 14.42
N ILE A 185 -18.13 3.54 13.34
CA ILE A 185 -17.47 3.28 12.05
C ILE A 185 -16.97 4.62 11.47
N ALA A 186 -17.84 5.63 11.38
CA ALA A 186 -17.46 6.95 10.87
C ALA A 186 -16.31 7.56 11.69
N ARG A 187 -16.37 7.50 13.03
CA ARG A 187 -15.26 7.92 13.88
C ARG A 187 -13.97 7.17 13.52
N THR A 188 -14.00 5.85 13.46
CA THR A 188 -12.81 5.04 13.15
C THR A 188 -12.18 5.45 11.82
N THR A 189 -12.98 5.61 10.77
CA THR A 189 -12.48 6.00 9.43
C THR A 189 -11.87 7.40 9.39
N LEU A 190 -12.41 8.35 10.17
CA LEU A 190 -11.92 9.73 10.20
C LEU A 190 -10.68 9.91 11.08
N SER A 191 -10.45 9.00 12.04
CA SER A 191 -9.39 9.09 13.04
C SER A 191 -7.97 9.14 12.47
N SER A 192 -7.76 8.61 11.27
CA SER A 192 -6.46 8.53 10.61
C SER A 192 -6.16 9.70 9.66
N LYS A 193 -7.12 10.61 9.46
CA LYS A 193 -7.04 11.69 8.44
C LYS A 193 -7.42 13.07 8.96
N ILE A 194 -8.35 13.19 9.91
CA ILE A 194 -8.84 14.48 10.43
C ILE A 194 -8.29 14.72 11.84
N LEU A 195 -8.11 16.00 12.19
CA LEU A 195 -7.85 16.44 13.56
C LEU A 195 -8.91 15.86 14.51
N THR A 196 -8.45 15.20 15.57
CA THR A 196 -9.30 14.51 16.57
C THR A 196 -10.37 15.43 17.15
N SER A 197 -10.12 16.74 17.22
CA SER A 197 -11.06 17.75 17.74
C SER A 197 -12.34 17.92 16.90
N VAL A 198 -12.31 17.64 15.60
CA VAL A 198 -13.46 17.87 14.69
C VAL A 198 -14.09 16.56 14.22
N GLN A 199 -13.48 15.43 14.56
CA GLN A 199 -13.91 14.09 14.17
C GLN A 199 -15.39 13.83 14.51
N GLU A 200 -15.84 14.26 15.69
CA GLU A 200 -17.21 14.05 16.16
C GLU A 200 -18.25 14.75 15.28
N HIS A 201 -17.94 15.98 14.87
CA HIS A 201 -18.82 16.80 14.04
C HIS A 201 -18.99 16.17 12.65
N PHE A 202 -17.87 15.83 12.01
CA PHE A 202 -17.89 15.19 10.69
C PHE A 202 -18.48 13.77 10.72
N ALA A 203 -18.31 13.02 11.81
CA ALA A 203 -18.93 11.70 11.96
C ALA A 203 -20.47 11.82 11.98
N LYS A 204 -21.03 12.76 12.77
CA LYS A 204 -22.48 13.02 12.79
C LYS A 204 -23.00 13.47 11.43
N MET A 205 -22.27 14.34 10.74
CA MET A 205 -22.62 14.80 9.40
C MET A 205 -22.64 13.64 8.39
N ALA A 206 -21.59 12.80 8.39
CA ALA A 206 -21.50 11.66 7.49
C ALA A 206 -22.65 10.67 7.71
N VAL A 207 -22.95 10.34 8.97
CA VAL A 207 -24.07 9.45 9.31
C VAL A 207 -25.42 10.05 8.92
N LYS A 208 -25.66 11.35 9.20
CA LYS A 208 -26.88 12.03 8.76
C LYS A 208 -27.04 11.95 7.23
N CYS A 209 -25.96 12.22 6.49
CA CYS A 209 -25.98 12.18 5.03
C CYS A 209 -26.31 10.78 4.50
N VAL A 210 -25.72 9.72 5.07
CA VAL A 210 -25.99 8.33 4.67
C VAL A 210 -27.42 7.90 5.01
N LEU A 211 -27.95 8.32 6.16
CA LEU A 211 -29.33 8.00 6.55
C LEU A 211 -30.35 8.71 5.64
N ASN A 212 -30.06 9.94 5.21
CA ASN A 212 -30.91 10.68 4.27
C ASN A 212 -31.00 10.04 2.87
N LEU A 213 -30.10 9.13 2.51
CA LEU A 213 -30.14 8.42 1.22
C LEU A 213 -31.16 7.27 1.20
N GLU A 214 -31.81 6.96 2.34
CA GLU A 214 -32.89 5.97 2.47
C GLU A 214 -32.60 4.59 1.82
N GLY A 215 -31.33 4.17 1.83
CA GLY A 215 -30.90 2.88 1.28
C GLY A 215 -30.37 2.92 -0.15
N ASP A 216 -30.33 4.09 -0.81
CA ASP A 216 -29.55 4.25 -2.04
C ASP A 216 -28.04 4.24 -1.71
N THR A 217 -27.34 3.23 -2.18
CA THR A 217 -25.89 3.08 -1.99
C THR A 217 -25.06 3.98 -2.92
N ASN A 218 -25.69 4.75 -3.80
CA ASN A 218 -24.99 5.56 -4.78
C ASN A 218 -24.43 6.85 -4.17
N LEU A 219 -23.15 6.80 -3.79
CA LEU A 219 -22.40 7.93 -3.25
C LEU A 219 -22.31 9.13 -4.20
N LYS A 220 -22.66 8.99 -5.49
CA LYS A 220 -22.72 10.11 -6.45
C LYS A 220 -23.80 11.13 -6.10
N ASN A 221 -24.80 10.73 -5.32
CA ASN A 221 -25.87 11.61 -4.86
C ASN A 221 -25.40 12.53 -3.72
N VAL A 222 -24.24 12.24 -3.12
CA VAL A 222 -23.64 13.08 -2.07
C VAL A 222 -22.73 14.12 -2.72
N GLN A 223 -23.13 15.39 -2.65
CA GLN A 223 -22.34 16.48 -3.17
C GLN A 223 -21.44 17.10 -2.09
N ILE A 224 -20.13 17.04 -2.30
CA ILE A 224 -19.16 17.74 -1.43
C ILE A 224 -18.85 19.11 -2.02
N ILE A 225 -19.19 20.18 -1.30
CA ILE A 225 -18.90 21.56 -1.68
C ILE A 225 -17.84 22.12 -0.73
N LYS A 226 -16.72 22.57 -1.29
CA LYS A 226 -15.64 23.23 -0.56
C LYS A 226 -15.72 24.72 -0.83
N LYS A 227 -16.00 25.53 0.20
CA LYS A 227 -15.93 26.99 0.14
C LYS A 227 -14.91 27.48 1.16
N PRO A 228 -13.96 28.35 0.79
CA PRO A 228 -13.03 28.93 1.75
C PRO A 228 -13.76 29.93 2.63
N GLY A 229 -13.55 29.85 3.96
CA GLY A 229 -14.14 30.73 4.96
C GLY A 229 -14.63 29.96 6.20
N GLY A 230 -14.59 30.61 7.36
CA GLY A 230 -15.03 30.03 8.64
C GLY A 230 -14.06 29.01 9.24
N THR A 231 -14.54 28.26 10.23
CA THR A 231 -13.87 27.14 10.88
C THR A 231 -14.46 25.81 10.40
N LEU A 232 -13.75 24.69 10.65
CA LEU A 232 -14.23 23.37 10.24
C LEU A 232 -15.57 22.99 10.89
N LEU A 233 -15.87 23.52 12.07
CA LEU A 233 -17.12 23.29 12.80
C LEU A 233 -18.33 23.99 12.16
N ASP A 234 -18.09 24.98 11.30
CA ASP A 234 -19.16 25.69 10.58
C ASP A 234 -19.68 24.88 9.37
N SER A 235 -19.07 23.73 9.08
CA SER A 235 -19.55 22.81 8.05
C SER A 235 -20.89 22.23 8.46
N TYR A 236 -21.84 22.12 7.52
CA TYR A 236 -23.15 21.52 7.76
C TYR A 236 -23.59 20.63 6.60
N VAL A 237 -24.57 19.77 6.86
CA VAL A 237 -25.24 18.95 5.85
C VAL A 237 -26.56 19.63 5.52
N ASP A 238 -26.72 19.98 4.24
CA ASP A 238 -27.99 20.42 3.69
C ASP A 238 -28.77 19.19 3.18
N ASP A 239 -30.08 19.17 3.41
CA ASP A 239 -30.94 18.04 3.02
C ASP A 239 -31.36 18.14 1.53
N GLY A 240 -30.76 19.07 0.77
CA GLY A 240 -31.02 19.31 -0.65
C GLY A 240 -29.76 19.45 -1.52
N PHE A 241 -29.98 19.73 -2.81
CA PHE A 241 -28.89 19.98 -3.76
C PHE A 241 -28.46 21.45 -3.74
N LEU A 242 -27.17 21.69 -3.49
CA LEU A 242 -26.61 23.03 -3.47
C LEU A 242 -25.88 23.34 -4.80
N PRO A 243 -26.36 24.30 -5.61
CA PRO A 243 -25.67 24.69 -6.83
C PRO A 243 -24.32 25.33 -6.52
N ARG A 244 -23.26 24.90 -7.20
CA ARG A 244 -21.88 25.40 -6.97
C ARG A 244 -21.70 26.88 -7.32
N GLN A 245 -22.51 27.37 -8.26
CA GLN A 245 -22.42 28.71 -8.80
C GLN A 245 -23.52 29.59 -8.23
N ALA A 246 -23.13 30.72 -7.64
CA ALA A 246 -24.08 31.75 -7.25
C ALA A 246 -24.64 32.43 -8.51
N TYR A 247 -25.96 32.35 -8.72
CA TYR A 247 -26.64 33.16 -9.73
C TYR A 247 -26.68 34.62 -9.22
N ARG A 248 -25.65 35.40 -9.55
CA ARG A 248 -25.55 36.81 -9.13
C ARG A 248 -26.52 37.74 -9.87
N SER A 249 -27.15 37.28 -10.95
CA SER A 249 -27.96 38.13 -11.85
C SER A 249 -29.47 38.08 -11.63
N LEU A 250 -29.98 37.31 -10.66
CA LEU A 250 -31.44 37.13 -10.43
C LEU A 250 -31.87 37.38 -8.99
N LEU A 251 -31.05 38.02 -8.16
CA LEU A 251 -31.54 38.49 -6.87
C LEU A 251 -32.59 39.58 -7.14
N PRO A 252 -33.84 39.46 -6.63
CA PRO A 252 -34.78 40.56 -6.71
C PRO A 252 -34.13 41.74 -6.01
N GLN A 253 -33.94 42.84 -6.73
CA GLN A 253 -33.57 44.10 -6.11
C GLN A 253 -34.76 44.51 -5.24
N GLY A 254 -34.72 44.09 -3.98
CA GLY A 254 -35.65 44.57 -2.98
C GLY A 254 -35.45 46.07 -2.84
N ASN A 255 -36.44 46.84 -3.30
CA ASN A 255 -36.56 48.24 -2.97
C ASN A 255 -36.65 48.36 -1.45
N ILE A 256 -35.61 48.97 -0.86
CA ILE A 256 -35.69 49.67 0.42
C ILE A 256 -35.55 51.14 0.10
#